data_AF-A0A561BEG0-F1
#
_entry.id   AF-A0A561BEG0-F1
#
_cell.length_a   1.000
_cell.length_b   1.000
_cell.length_c   1.000
_cell.angle_alpha   90.00
_cell.angle_beta   90.00
_cell.angle_gamma   90.00
#
_symmetry.space_group_name_H-M   'P 1'
#
loop_
_entity.id
_entity.type
_entity.pdbx_description
1 polymer ?
#
loop_
_entity_poly.entity_id
_entity_poly.type
_entity_poly.pdbx_seq_one_letter_code
_entity_poly.pdbx_strand_id
1 'polypeptide(L)'
;MRNVALGLLAAAATLAAAQDRTEIRSLPRTELQALAGAYSVLQASLPEKPDDKSLISSAIRGMMQGADPDNGEYFTQAEYRVYTDRMRPDAGSMGLEMRTRDGQPFLVPIEDGPAAQAGIKFMDRLYAVDNTHTQGLQAHQIIDLLRGEPGTKATLTVFRESSLTVHSVTVERRAFSLSGPTLSRPVPAIALLRIPAFRAATLRDTTELVRNEWRRQPFKALILDLRGSPGGLVEASIGVAAMFLPPDVVVATFSGRAPNSGQVYRATRSDYARSAGVDPLADFPNQARALPMAVLVDEATSAGAEIVAAALKDHKRAAIFGRTTYGRASIQTVTQLPDAGAIKYTSAYWTSPAGNQIHGVGVAPTVAIASRDREATSQAAVKALLDQQ
;
A
#
# COMPACT_ATOMS: atom_id res chain seq x y z
N MET A 1 -75.42 -6.75 -34.03
CA MET A 1 -76.24 -7.29 -32.93
C MET A 1 -75.60 -8.58 -32.42
N ARG A 2 -75.71 -8.87 -31.10
CA ARG A 2 -75.07 -9.99 -30.35
C ARG A 2 -73.54 -9.76 -30.20
N ASN A 3 -72.99 -9.36 -29.05
CA ASN A 3 -73.04 -9.84 -27.64
C ASN A 3 -72.30 -11.17 -27.40
N VAL A 4 -71.24 -11.18 -26.57
CA VAL A 4 -71.22 -11.58 -25.14
C VAL A 4 -69.77 -11.58 -24.62
N ALA A 5 -69.60 -11.15 -23.38
CA ALA A 5 -68.36 -10.92 -22.63
C ALA A 5 -67.54 -12.17 -22.23
N LEU A 6 -66.23 -11.96 -22.01
CA LEU A 6 -65.36 -12.41 -20.89
C LEU A 6 -63.95 -11.78 -21.08
N GLY A 7 -63.10 -11.53 -20.08
CA GLY A 7 -63.27 -11.53 -18.62
C GLY A 7 -61.97 -11.14 -17.85
N LEU A 8 -62.10 -10.31 -16.80
CA LEU A 8 -61.28 -10.19 -15.58
C LEU A 8 -59.91 -10.93 -15.50
N LEU A 9 -58.80 -10.21 -15.27
CA LEU A 9 -58.23 -9.96 -13.91
C LEU A 9 -56.93 -9.14 -13.95
N ALA A 10 -56.65 -8.41 -12.86
CA ALA A 10 -55.45 -7.60 -12.67
C ALA A 10 -54.41 -8.32 -11.81
N ALA A 11 -53.12 -8.08 -12.10
CA ALA A 11 -52.01 -8.31 -11.17
C ALA A 11 -50.85 -7.35 -11.49
N ALA A 12 -50.98 -6.09 -11.07
CA ALA A 12 -49.85 -5.17 -11.07
C ALA A 12 -48.87 -5.59 -9.96
N ALA A 13 -47.86 -6.37 -10.32
CA ALA A 13 -46.80 -6.76 -9.40
C ALA A 13 -45.93 -5.53 -9.08
N THR A 14 -46.24 -4.86 -7.97
CA THR A 14 -45.36 -3.85 -7.37
C THR A 14 -44.08 -4.52 -6.88
N LEU A 15 -43.05 -4.53 -7.72
CA LEU A 15 -41.68 -4.69 -7.22
C LEU A 15 -41.38 -3.50 -6.32
N ALA A 16 -41.49 -3.73 -5.01
CA ALA A 16 -40.90 -2.88 -4.00
C ALA A 16 -39.38 -2.94 -4.18
N ALA A 17 -38.84 -2.06 -5.02
CA ALA A 17 -37.43 -1.77 -5.03
C ALA A 17 -37.07 -1.30 -3.62
N ALA A 18 -36.27 -2.11 -2.92
CA ALA A 18 -35.69 -1.72 -1.65
C ALA A 18 -34.79 -0.50 -1.90
N GLN A 19 -35.37 0.69 -1.73
CA GLN A 19 -34.59 1.91 -1.63
C GLN A 19 -33.77 1.79 -0.35
N ASP A 20 -32.53 1.34 -0.50
CA ASP A 20 -31.53 1.38 0.54
C ASP A 20 -31.25 2.86 0.83
N ARG A 21 -32.06 3.42 1.73
CA ARG A 21 -31.92 4.79 2.21
C ARG A 21 -30.61 4.83 2.95
N THR A 22 -29.57 5.36 2.30
CA THR A 22 -28.46 5.98 3.01
C THR A 22 -29.05 6.96 4.02
N GLU A 23 -29.06 6.57 5.29
CA GLU A 23 -29.41 7.48 6.36
C GLU A 23 -28.46 8.66 6.27
N ILE A 24 -28.98 9.80 5.81
CA ILE A 24 -28.34 11.09 6.05
C ILE A 24 -28.47 11.31 7.56
N ARG A 25 -27.53 10.74 8.32
CA ARG A 25 -27.39 11.03 9.74
C ARG A 25 -27.29 12.54 9.85
N SER A 26 -28.29 13.12 10.51
CA SER A 26 -28.33 14.55 10.78
C SER A 26 -27.03 14.95 11.48
N LEU A 27 -26.48 16.10 11.09
CA LEU A 27 -25.24 16.60 11.69
C LEU A 27 -25.39 16.64 13.22
N PRO A 28 -24.35 16.22 13.98
CA PRO A 28 -24.39 16.15 15.44
C PRO A 28 -24.38 17.58 16.03
N ARG A 29 -25.57 18.17 16.13
CA ARG A 29 -25.75 19.63 16.39
C ARG A 29 -25.16 20.04 17.73
N THR A 30 -25.37 19.24 18.78
CA THR A 30 -24.89 19.52 20.14
C THR A 30 -23.37 19.54 20.20
N GLU A 31 -22.73 18.58 19.53
CA GLU A 31 -21.29 18.39 19.47
C GLU A 31 -20.63 19.49 18.62
N LEU A 32 -21.25 19.86 17.50
CA LEU A 32 -20.80 21.00 16.68
C LEU A 32 -20.98 22.34 17.41
N GLN A 33 -22.04 22.50 18.20
CA GLN A 33 -22.23 23.65 19.09
C GLN A 33 -21.18 23.68 20.21
N ALA A 34 -20.81 22.53 20.79
CA ALA A 34 -19.74 22.44 21.77
C ALA A 34 -18.38 22.82 21.17
N LEU A 35 -18.07 22.37 19.94
CA LEU A 35 -16.86 22.76 19.21
C LEU A 35 -16.81 24.27 18.95
N ALA A 36 -17.91 24.86 18.46
CA ALA A 36 -18.02 26.30 18.24
C ALA A 36 -17.96 27.11 19.55
N GLY A 37 -18.52 26.60 20.64
CA GLY A 37 -18.44 27.19 21.97
C GLY A 37 -17.01 27.19 22.50
N ALA A 38 -16.30 26.06 22.41
CA ALA A 38 -14.89 25.96 22.80
C ALA A 38 -14.01 26.93 22.01
N TYR A 39 -14.18 26.97 20.68
CA TYR A 39 -13.51 27.96 19.82
C TYR A 39 -13.76 29.40 20.28
N SER A 40 -15.02 29.75 20.58
CA SER A 40 -15.40 31.10 20.98
C SER A 40 -14.81 31.50 22.34
N VAL A 41 -14.78 30.58 23.31
CA VAL A 41 -14.15 30.80 24.62
C VAL A 41 -12.64 30.98 24.47
N LEU A 42 -11.96 30.13 23.68
CA LEU A 42 -10.53 30.27 23.44
C LEU A 42 -10.19 31.62 22.79
N GLN A 43 -10.96 32.05 21.77
CA GLN A 43 -10.73 33.33 21.10
C GLN A 43 -11.05 34.57 21.95
N ALA A 44 -11.86 34.43 23.00
CA ALA A 44 -12.22 35.53 23.91
C ALA A 44 -11.37 35.56 25.19
N SER A 45 -10.81 34.43 25.62
CA SER A 45 -10.22 34.27 26.96
C SER A 45 -8.73 33.93 26.98
N LEU A 46 -8.12 33.50 25.87
CA LEU A 46 -6.67 33.28 25.83
C LEU A 46 -5.91 34.62 25.86
N PRO A 47 -4.89 34.79 26.73
CA PRO A 47 -4.07 36.00 26.76
C PRO A 47 -3.33 36.26 25.44
N GLU A 48 -2.89 35.19 24.78
CA GLU A 48 -2.36 35.22 23.42
C GLU A 48 -3.44 34.69 22.48
N LYS A 49 -4.03 35.60 21.68
CA LYS A 49 -5.12 35.25 20.77
C LYS A 49 -4.61 34.38 19.60
N PRO A 50 -5.08 33.14 19.42
CA PRO A 50 -4.64 32.29 18.32
C PRO A 50 -5.21 32.77 16.98
N ASP A 51 -4.49 32.49 15.88
CA ASP A 51 -5.03 32.68 14.53
C ASP A 51 -6.21 31.74 14.26
N ASP A 52 -7.30 32.29 13.72
CA ASP A 52 -8.55 31.58 13.44
C ASP A 52 -8.31 30.34 12.55
N LYS A 53 -7.50 30.48 11.49
CA LYS A 53 -7.26 29.40 10.52
C LYS A 53 -6.40 28.29 11.13
N SER A 54 -5.39 28.66 11.92
CA SER A 54 -4.52 27.73 12.64
C SER A 54 -5.31 26.90 13.67
N LEU A 55 -6.17 27.56 14.45
CA LEU A 55 -7.00 26.88 15.47
C LEU A 55 -8.01 25.91 14.83
N ILE A 56 -8.72 26.35 13.79
CA ILE A 56 -9.66 25.47 13.06
C ILE A 56 -8.92 24.32 12.36
N SER A 57 -7.77 24.58 11.72
CA SER A 57 -6.95 23.53 11.11
C SER A 57 -6.49 22.50 12.14
N SER A 58 -6.10 22.95 13.35
CA SER A 58 -5.70 22.07 14.46
C SER A 58 -6.87 21.19 14.93
N ALA A 59 -8.08 21.75 15.03
CA ALA A 59 -9.28 20.97 15.37
C ALA A 59 -9.61 19.91 14.31
N ILE A 60 -9.50 20.24 13.02
CA ILE A 60 -9.71 19.27 11.92
C ILE A 60 -8.63 18.18 11.98
N ARG A 61 -7.34 18.54 12.17
CA ARG A 61 -6.24 17.57 12.29
C ARG A 61 -6.43 16.61 13.46
N GLY A 62 -6.84 17.10 14.63
CA GLY A 62 -7.16 16.26 15.80
C GLY A 62 -8.31 15.29 15.52
N MET A 63 -9.37 15.74 14.84
CA MET A 63 -10.48 14.89 14.41
C MET A 63 -10.04 13.81 13.40
N MET A 64 -9.19 14.16 12.42
CA MET A 64 -8.65 13.18 11.46
C MET A 64 -7.77 12.13 12.15
N GLN A 65 -6.87 12.56 13.03
CA GLN A 65 -5.98 11.66 13.77
C GLN A 65 -6.75 10.75 14.75
N GLY A 66 -7.82 11.26 15.38
CA GLY A 66 -8.68 10.45 16.24
C GLY A 66 -9.55 9.44 15.48
N ALA A 67 -9.87 9.70 14.21
CA ALA A 67 -10.69 8.82 13.38
C ALA A 67 -9.86 7.76 12.61
N ASP A 68 -8.64 8.10 12.21
CA ASP A 68 -7.72 7.22 11.47
C ASP A 68 -6.27 7.53 11.88
N PRO A 69 -5.76 6.98 13.00
CA PRO A 69 -4.45 7.33 13.55
C PRO A 69 -3.26 7.07 12.63
N ASP A 70 -3.39 6.12 11.69
CA ASP A 70 -2.30 5.68 10.81
C ASP A 70 -2.30 6.41 9.46
N ASN A 71 -3.46 6.90 8.99
CA ASN A 71 -3.61 7.43 7.63
C ASN A 71 -4.39 8.76 7.53
N GLY A 72 -5.02 9.20 8.61
CA GLY A 72 -5.86 10.39 8.70
C GLY A 72 -5.06 11.69 8.61
N GLU A 73 -5.18 12.40 7.49
CA GLU A 73 -4.52 13.68 7.27
C GLU A 73 -5.50 14.77 6.80
N TYR A 74 -5.21 16.01 7.17
CA TYR A 74 -5.83 17.22 6.66
C TYR A 74 -4.78 18.16 6.10
N PHE A 75 -4.97 18.49 4.82
CA PHE A 75 -4.16 19.41 4.05
C PHE A 75 -4.94 20.73 3.94
N THR A 76 -4.34 21.81 4.42
CA THR A 76 -4.79 23.15 4.04
C THR A 76 -4.71 23.33 2.52
N GLN A 77 -5.36 24.34 1.95
CA GLN A 77 -5.32 24.58 0.50
C GLN A 77 -3.87 24.78 -0.03
N ALA A 78 -2.96 25.32 0.79
CA ALA A 78 -1.55 25.45 0.43
C ALA A 78 -0.81 24.09 0.45
N GLU A 79 -0.95 23.32 1.54
CA GLU A 79 -0.37 21.98 1.67
C GLU A 79 -0.90 21.02 0.59
N TYR A 80 -2.19 21.14 0.21
CA TYR A 80 -2.78 20.30 -0.82
C TYR A 80 -2.21 20.58 -2.22
N ARG A 81 -1.97 21.85 -2.58
CA ARG A 81 -1.28 22.19 -3.85
C ARG A 81 0.11 21.58 -3.90
N VAL A 82 0.88 21.73 -2.83
CA VAL A 82 2.21 21.13 -2.70
C VAL A 82 2.16 19.61 -2.80
N TYR A 83 1.18 18.97 -2.14
CA TYR A 83 0.94 17.52 -2.22
C TYR A 83 0.63 17.06 -3.66
N THR A 84 -0.20 17.79 -4.41
CA THR A 84 -0.51 17.44 -5.81
C THR A 84 0.68 17.65 -6.74
N ASP A 85 1.47 18.71 -6.55
CA ASP A 85 2.63 19.03 -7.40
C ASP A 85 3.77 18.03 -7.18
N ARG A 86 3.93 17.50 -5.96
CA ARG A 86 4.97 16.53 -5.56
C ARG A 86 4.67 15.06 -5.87
N MET A 87 3.64 14.78 -6.67
CA MET A 87 3.40 13.46 -7.27
C MET A 87 4.42 13.08 -8.38
N ARG A 88 5.33 13.98 -8.73
CA ARG A 88 6.45 13.72 -9.66
C ARG A 88 7.61 12.97 -8.94
N PRO A 89 8.40 12.14 -9.65
CA PRO A 89 9.56 11.47 -9.05
C PRO A 89 10.54 12.46 -8.46
N ASP A 90 10.87 12.30 -7.18
CA ASP A 90 11.66 13.28 -6.42
C ASP A 90 13.17 13.03 -6.54
N ALA A 91 13.93 14.07 -6.88
CA ALA A 91 15.38 14.02 -6.90
C ALA A 91 16.00 14.11 -5.49
N GLY A 92 15.27 14.63 -4.51
CA GLY A 92 15.74 14.95 -3.16
C GLY A 92 15.49 13.88 -2.09
N SER A 93 15.50 12.60 -2.45
CA SER A 93 15.07 11.51 -1.57
C SER A 93 16.17 10.97 -0.64
N MET A 94 15.79 10.29 0.45
CA MET A 94 16.71 9.54 1.31
C MET A 94 16.72 8.02 1.04
N GLY A 95 15.96 7.52 0.07
CA GLY A 95 15.75 6.08 -0.14
C GLY A 95 15.19 5.37 1.09
N LEU A 96 14.11 5.91 1.66
CA LEU A 96 13.30 5.29 2.71
C LEU A 96 11.81 5.54 2.43
N GLU A 97 10.94 4.70 2.98
CA GLU A 97 9.54 5.01 3.20
C GLU A 97 9.36 5.37 4.69
N MET A 98 8.56 6.39 4.97
CA MET A 98 8.04 6.64 6.31
C MET A 98 6.62 6.07 6.40
N ARG A 99 6.33 5.34 7.46
CA ARG A 99 5.00 4.80 7.78
C ARG A 99 4.61 5.26 9.18
N THR A 100 3.32 5.22 9.47
CA THR A 100 2.77 5.49 10.79
C THR A 100 2.17 4.21 11.35
N ARG A 101 2.32 4.00 12.66
CA ARG A 101 1.60 2.98 13.44
C ARG A 101 1.24 3.59 14.79
N ASP A 102 -0.03 3.52 15.18
CA ASP A 102 -0.57 4.11 16.41
C ASP A 102 -0.26 5.61 16.54
N GLY A 103 -0.27 6.34 15.41
CA GLY A 103 0.11 7.76 15.33
C GLY A 103 1.61 8.05 15.41
N GLN A 104 2.47 7.05 15.65
CA GLN A 104 3.93 7.23 15.72
C GLN A 104 4.58 6.96 14.35
N PRO A 105 5.36 7.91 13.79
CA PRO A 105 6.16 7.67 12.58
C PRO A 105 7.34 6.73 12.84
N PHE A 106 7.56 5.81 11.92
CA PHE A 106 8.72 4.92 11.86
C PHE A 106 9.23 4.75 10.43
N LEU A 107 10.47 4.28 10.30
CA LEU A 107 11.19 4.20 9.03
C LEU A 107 11.27 2.77 8.47
N VAL A 108 11.13 2.69 7.15
CA VAL A 108 11.40 1.50 6.34
C VAL A 108 12.49 1.89 5.33
N PRO A 109 13.77 1.59 5.59
CA PRO A 109 14.84 1.93 4.66
C PRO A 109 14.69 1.07 3.39
N ILE A 110 14.85 1.69 2.22
CA ILE A 110 14.87 0.96 0.95
C ILE A 110 16.28 0.37 0.78
N GLU A 111 16.33 -0.90 0.37
CA GLU A 111 17.59 -1.61 0.10
C GLU A 111 18.46 -0.84 -0.92
N ASP A 112 19.77 -0.78 -0.68
CA ASP A 112 20.77 0.03 -1.39
C ASP A 112 20.52 1.57 -1.39
N GLY A 113 19.48 2.03 -0.68
CA GLY A 113 19.15 3.44 -0.49
C GLY A 113 20.10 4.16 0.48
N PRO A 114 20.21 5.51 0.39
CA PRO A 114 21.03 6.31 1.30
C PRO A 114 20.77 6.03 2.78
N ALA A 115 19.51 5.89 3.18
CA ALA A 115 19.13 5.58 4.57
C ALA A 115 19.61 4.19 5.03
N ALA A 116 19.49 3.17 4.18
CA ALA A 116 20.00 1.82 4.49
C ALA A 116 21.52 1.83 4.65
N GLN A 117 22.23 2.54 3.75
CA GLN A 117 23.69 2.71 3.78
C GLN A 117 24.15 3.50 5.01
N ALA A 118 23.41 4.53 5.42
CA ALA A 118 23.65 5.28 6.66
C ALA A 118 23.32 4.50 7.95
N GLY A 119 22.71 3.31 7.84
CA GLY A 119 22.43 2.44 8.98
C GLY A 119 21.07 2.64 9.64
N ILE A 120 20.12 3.33 9.01
CA ILE A 120 18.70 3.25 9.37
C ILE A 120 18.24 1.79 9.23
N LYS A 121 17.40 1.33 10.16
CA LYS A 121 16.82 -0.01 10.20
C LYS A 121 15.30 0.06 10.13
N PHE A 122 14.70 -1.04 9.68
CA PHE A 122 13.26 -1.22 9.72
C PHE A 122 12.74 -1.08 11.17
N MET A 123 11.65 -0.35 11.36
CA MET A 123 11.03 0.00 12.66
C MET A 123 11.84 0.96 13.55
N ASP A 124 12.87 1.64 13.01
CA ASP A 124 13.43 2.82 13.68
C ASP A 124 12.32 3.90 13.82
N ARG A 125 11.93 4.24 15.06
CA ARG A 125 10.89 5.24 15.35
C ARG A 125 11.49 6.65 15.22
N LEU A 126 10.90 7.51 14.40
CA LEU A 126 11.46 8.84 14.09
C LEU A 126 10.96 9.90 15.09
N TYR A 127 11.88 10.53 15.81
CA TYR A 127 11.59 11.58 16.81
C TYR A 127 11.91 13.00 16.36
N ALA A 128 12.93 13.17 15.50
CA ALA A 128 13.26 14.46 14.92
C ALA A 128 13.99 14.32 13.57
N VAL A 129 13.83 15.33 12.73
CA VAL A 129 14.65 15.56 11.53
C VAL A 129 15.39 16.89 11.74
N ASP A 130 16.71 16.83 11.73
CA ASP A 130 17.59 17.91 12.17
C ASP A 130 17.18 18.41 13.57
N ASN A 131 16.78 19.68 13.71
CA ASN A 131 16.33 20.26 14.98
C ASN A 131 14.79 20.26 15.15
N THR A 132 14.04 19.66 14.23
CA THR A 132 12.57 19.69 14.21
C THR A 132 12.00 18.37 14.71
N HIS A 133 11.30 18.40 15.86
CA HIS A 133 10.57 17.26 16.39
C HIS A 133 9.41 16.84 15.48
N THR A 134 9.17 15.54 15.36
CA THR A 134 8.06 14.98 14.55
C THR A 134 6.72 14.93 15.29
N GLN A 135 6.74 15.07 16.62
CA GLN A 135 5.52 15.02 17.44
C GLN A 135 4.56 16.17 17.09
N GLY A 136 3.30 15.83 16.82
CA GLY A 136 2.26 16.79 16.44
C GLY A 136 2.27 17.20 14.96
N LEU A 137 3.27 16.78 14.18
CA LEU A 137 3.29 16.98 12.73
C LEU A 137 2.43 15.93 12.01
N GLN A 138 1.82 16.33 10.90
CA GLN A 138 1.16 15.40 9.98
C GLN A 138 2.19 14.64 9.14
N ALA A 139 1.82 13.47 8.61
CA ALA A 139 2.76 12.61 7.89
C ALA A 139 3.38 13.31 6.67
N HIS A 140 2.60 14.08 5.90
CA HIS A 140 3.12 14.89 4.79
C HIS A 140 4.15 15.94 5.24
N GLN A 141 3.96 16.55 6.40
CA GLN A 141 4.87 17.56 6.94
C GLN A 141 6.21 16.92 7.36
N ILE A 142 6.20 15.70 7.89
CA ILE A 142 7.43 14.95 8.20
C ILE A 142 8.12 14.50 6.91
N ILE A 143 7.36 14.04 5.90
CA ILE A 143 7.88 13.69 4.58
C ILE A 143 8.58 14.89 3.92
N ASP A 144 8.06 16.10 4.13
CA ASP A 144 8.66 17.34 3.63
C ASP A 144 10.01 17.66 4.30
N LEU A 145 10.19 17.36 5.60
CA LEU A 145 11.49 17.48 6.29
C LEU A 145 12.51 16.43 5.77
N LEU A 146 12.03 15.22 5.46
CA LEU A 146 12.84 14.12 4.93
C LEU A 146 13.26 14.36 3.46
N ARG A 147 12.59 15.25 2.74
CA ARG A 147 12.96 15.73 1.38
C ARG A 147 13.81 16.99 1.46
N GLY A 148 14.37 17.42 0.33
CA GLY A 148 15.26 18.59 0.23
C GLY A 148 16.31 18.42 -0.86
N GLU A 149 17.10 19.45 -1.13
CA GLU A 149 17.99 19.48 -2.30
C GLU A 149 18.99 18.30 -2.34
N PRO A 150 19.25 17.71 -3.54
CA PRO A 150 20.24 16.66 -3.70
C PRO A 150 21.65 17.09 -3.24
N GLY A 151 22.40 16.19 -2.61
CA GLY A 151 23.70 16.46 -2.01
C GLY A 151 23.63 17.08 -0.61
N THR A 152 22.47 17.57 -0.16
CA THR A 152 22.29 17.98 1.24
C THR A 152 22.21 16.77 2.18
N LYS A 153 22.36 17.00 3.48
CA LYS A 153 22.21 15.98 4.52
C LYS A 153 21.13 16.39 5.52
N ALA A 154 20.57 15.42 6.22
CA ALA A 154 19.76 15.64 7.41
C ALA A 154 20.17 14.63 8.49
N THR A 155 20.02 15.01 9.76
CA THR A 155 20.23 14.10 10.89
C THR A 155 18.89 13.60 11.38
N LEU A 156 18.67 12.29 11.26
CA LEU A 156 17.47 11.62 11.75
C LEU A 156 17.73 11.15 13.18
N THR A 157 16.97 11.67 14.14
CA THR A 157 16.98 11.19 15.53
C THR A 157 15.94 10.08 15.65
N VAL A 158 16.41 8.84 15.84
CA VAL A 158 15.56 7.64 15.84
C VAL A 158 15.74 6.80 17.10
N PHE A 159 14.67 6.18 17.60
CA PHE A 159 14.75 5.14 18.63
C PHE A 159 14.70 3.77 17.99
N ARG A 160 15.60 2.88 18.41
CA ARG A 160 15.74 1.53 17.88
C ARG A 160 15.40 0.50 18.95
N GLU A 161 14.26 -0.17 18.79
CA GLU A 161 13.77 -1.16 19.75
C GLU A 161 14.76 -2.31 20.00
N SER A 162 15.50 -2.76 18.98
CA SER A 162 16.44 -3.87 19.11
C SER A 162 17.68 -3.56 19.96
N SER A 163 17.97 -2.27 20.22
CA SER A 163 19.05 -1.85 21.13
C SER A 163 18.55 -1.04 22.33
N LEU A 164 17.25 -0.71 22.38
CA LEU A 164 16.61 0.18 23.36
C LEU A 164 17.31 1.54 23.52
N THR A 165 17.88 2.08 22.43
CA THR A 165 18.63 3.35 22.44
C THR A 165 18.18 4.31 21.34
N VAL A 166 18.43 5.60 21.58
CA VAL A 166 18.32 6.65 20.56
C VAL A 166 19.62 6.71 19.76
N HIS A 167 19.49 6.88 18.45
CA HIS A 167 20.58 7.04 17.49
C HIS A 167 20.37 8.34 16.70
N SER A 168 21.43 9.10 16.48
CA SER A 168 21.44 10.22 15.53
C SER A 168 22.13 9.76 14.25
N VAL A 169 21.37 9.64 13.16
CA VAL A 169 21.84 9.07 11.90
C VAL A 169 21.79 10.12 10.80
N THR A 170 22.95 10.60 10.34
CA THR A 170 23.03 11.56 9.25
C THR A 170 22.88 10.85 7.90
N VAL A 171 21.85 11.22 7.14
CA VAL A 171 21.51 10.64 5.83
C VAL A 171 21.67 11.71 4.75
N GLU A 172 22.26 11.33 3.61
CA GLU A 172 22.36 12.18 2.43
C GLU A 172 21.10 12.09 1.58
N ARG A 173 20.57 13.25 1.17
CA ARG A 173 19.50 13.36 0.18
C ARG A 173 20.13 13.23 -1.20
N ARG A 174 19.74 12.21 -1.97
CA ARG A 174 20.15 12.05 -3.37
C ARG A 174 19.05 11.42 -4.21
N ALA A 175 19.16 11.58 -5.52
CA ALA A 175 18.23 10.95 -6.45
C ALA A 175 18.36 9.42 -6.28
N PHE A 176 17.30 8.81 -5.77
CA PHE A 176 17.22 7.38 -5.58
C PHE A 176 15.88 6.88 -6.10
N SER A 177 15.92 6.17 -7.23
CA SER A 177 14.78 5.44 -7.74
C SER A 177 14.99 3.96 -7.45
N LEU A 178 13.97 3.31 -6.89
CA LEU A 178 13.90 1.85 -6.89
C LEU A 178 14.17 1.32 -8.30
N SER A 179 15.06 0.35 -8.41
CA SER A 179 15.36 -0.36 -9.65
C SER A 179 14.10 -0.98 -10.27
N GLY A 180 14.16 -1.31 -11.56
CA GLY A 180 13.15 -2.18 -12.17
C GLY A 180 13.15 -3.61 -11.58
N PRO A 181 12.25 -4.49 -12.03
CA PRO A 181 12.36 -5.91 -11.71
C PRO A 181 13.70 -6.47 -12.21
N THR A 182 14.27 -7.41 -11.46
CA THR A 182 15.54 -8.07 -11.82
C THR A 182 15.39 -9.59 -11.78
N LEU A 183 16.15 -10.30 -12.61
CA LEU A 183 16.15 -11.75 -12.68
C LEU A 183 17.58 -12.25 -12.57
N SER A 184 17.80 -13.17 -11.64
CA SER A 184 19.09 -13.81 -11.36
C SER A 184 18.94 -15.33 -11.32
N ARG A 185 20.05 -16.07 -11.22
CA ARG A 185 20.05 -17.53 -11.04
C ARG A 185 20.87 -17.92 -9.82
N PRO A 186 20.26 -18.18 -8.65
CA PRO A 186 20.99 -18.71 -7.50
C PRO A 186 21.58 -20.10 -7.80
N VAL A 187 20.91 -20.89 -8.66
CA VAL A 187 21.43 -22.13 -9.26
C VAL A 187 20.95 -22.22 -10.72
N PRO A 188 21.63 -22.96 -11.63
CA PRO A 188 21.32 -22.93 -13.06
C PRO A 188 19.86 -23.25 -13.43
N ALA A 189 19.22 -24.14 -12.66
CA ALA A 189 17.85 -24.60 -12.87
C ALA A 189 16.76 -23.67 -12.30
N ILE A 190 17.10 -22.66 -11.49
CA ILE A 190 16.13 -21.81 -10.80
C ILE A 190 16.36 -20.35 -11.15
N ALA A 191 15.33 -19.67 -11.64
CA ALA A 191 15.32 -18.22 -11.75
C ALA A 191 14.84 -17.59 -10.43
N LEU A 192 15.50 -16.53 -9.97
CA LEU A 192 15.01 -15.66 -8.90
C LEU A 192 14.66 -14.31 -9.51
N LEU A 193 13.35 -14.04 -9.56
CA LEU A 193 12.73 -12.81 -10.03
C LEU A 193 12.44 -11.92 -8.83
N ARG A 194 13.09 -10.77 -8.72
CA ARG A 194 12.85 -9.78 -7.66
C ARG A 194 12.00 -8.64 -8.18
N ILE A 195 10.95 -8.27 -7.44
CA ILE A 195 10.09 -7.12 -7.73
C ILE A 195 10.16 -6.13 -6.56
N PRO A 196 11.01 -5.08 -6.67
CA PRO A 196 11.23 -4.14 -5.56
C PRO A 196 10.05 -3.18 -5.34
N ALA A 197 9.22 -2.90 -6.36
CA ALA A 197 8.02 -2.08 -6.23
C ALA A 197 7.05 -2.25 -7.41
N PHE A 198 5.78 -1.88 -7.19
CA PHE A 198 4.67 -2.02 -8.13
C PHE A 198 4.31 -0.65 -8.74
N ARG A 199 4.95 -0.33 -9.86
CA ARG A 199 4.75 0.90 -10.65
C ARG A 199 3.99 0.57 -11.93
N ALA A 200 3.56 1.60 -12.66
CA ALA A 200 2.78 1.45 -13.90
C ALA A 200 3.45 0.54 -14.96
N ALA A 201 4.78 0.56 -15.04
CA ALA A 201 5.55 -0.29 -15.96
C ALA A 201 5.85 -1.70 -15.43
N THR A 202 5.72 -1.96 -14.11
CA THR A 202 6.21 -3.19 -13.47
C THR A 202 5.68 -4.46 -14.15
N LEU A 203 4.39 -4.52 -14.50
CA LEU A 203 3.80 -5.69 -15.15
C LEU A 203 4.46 -6.02 -16.49
N ARG A 204 4.62 -5.00 -17.35
CA ARG A 204 5.30 -5.12 -18.64
C ARG A 204 6.75 -5.54 -18.43
N ASP A 205 7.51 -4.76 -17.66
CA ASP A 205 8.95 -4.95 -17.50
C ASP A 205 9.27 -6.34 -16.92
N THR A 206 8.46 -6.81 -15.97
CA THR A 206 8.57 -8.16 -15.38
C THR A 206 8.28 -9.25 -16.43
N THR A 207 7.23 -9.06 -17.24
CA THR A 207 6.84 -10.01 -18.29
C THR A 207 7.90 -10.09 -19.39
N GLU A 208 8.41 -8.95 -19.86
CA GLU A 208 9.45 -8.89 -20.88
C GLU A 208 10.74 -9.55 -20.38
N LEU A 209 11.16 -9.25 -19.14
CA LEU A 209 12.34 -9.84 -18.50
C LEU A 209 12.24 -11.38 -18.41
N VAL A 210 11.14 -11.89 -17.84
CA VAL A 210 10.92 -13.34 -17.71
C VAL A 210 10.88 -14.03 -19.07
N ARG A 211 10.15 -13.45 -20.05
CA ARG A 211 10.03 -13.99 -21.41
C ARG A 211 11.38 -14.04 -22.14
N ASN A 212 12.19 -12.98 -22.02
CA ASN A 212 13.47 -12.89 -22.70
C ASN A 212 14.48 -13.88 -22.09
N GLU A 213 14.57 -13.96 -20.77
CA GLU A 213 15.45 -14.91 -20.09
C GLU A 213 15.01 -16.36 -20.29
N TRP A 214 13.71 -16.63 -20.32
CA TRP A 214 13.16 -17.95 -20.69
C TRP A 214 13.58 -18.39 -22.10
N ARG A 215 13.50 -17.49 -23.08
CA ARG A 215 13.90 -17.77 -24.48
C ARG A 215 15.41 -18.00 -24.62
N ARG A 216 16.24 -17.33 -23.82
CA ARG A 216 17.71 -17.51 -23.82
C ARG A 216 18.13 -18.82 -23.15
N GLN A 217 17.55 -19.13 -22.00
CA GLN A 217 17.84 -20.33 -21.24
C GLN A 217 16.63 -20.70 -20.37
N PRO A 218 15.84 -21.73 -20.74
CA PRO A 218 14.75 -22.20 -19.89
C PRO A 218 15.23 -22.56 -18.48
N PHE A 219 14.36 -22.37 -17.50
CA PHE A 219 14.57 -22.77 -16.10
C PHE A 219 13.49 -23.79 -15.68
N LYS A 220 13.71 -24.48 -14.57
CA LYS A 220 12.80 -25.53 -14.07
C LYS A 220 11.91 -25.05 -12.92
N ALA A 221 12.31 -24.01 -12.19
CA ALA A 221 11.53 -23.40 -11.12
C ALA A 221 11.78 -21.89 -11.01
N LEU A 222 10.86 -21.18 -10.34
CA LEU A 222 10.90 -19.73 -10.16
C LEU A 222 10.76 -19.34 -8.69
N ILE A 223 11.64 -18.46 -8.21
CA ILE A 223 11.51 -17.79 -6.92
C ILE A 223 11.07 -16.35 -7.18
N LEU A 224 9.95 -15.93 -6.59
CA LEU A 224 9.47 -14.54 -6.62
C LEU A 224 9.87 -13.84 -5.32
N ASP A 225 10.82 -12.90 -5.38
CA ASP A 225 11.33 -12.17 -4.22
C ASP A 225 10.62 -10.81 -4.05
N LEU A 226 9.81 -10.70 -2.99
CA LEU A 226 9.04 -9.51 -2.61
C LEU A 226 9.54 -8.87 -1.31
N ARG A 227 10.65 -9.35 -0.75
CA ARG A 227 11.26 -8.86 0.49
C ARG A 227 11.74 -7.42 0.36
N GLY A 228 11.33 -6.56 1.28
CA GLY A 228 11.60 -5.11 1.22
C GLY A 228 10.71 -4.33 0.26
N SER A 229 9.73 -4.96 -0.41
CA SER A 229 8.86 -4.27 -1.37
C SER A 229 7.72 -3.52 -0.65
N PRO A 230 7.63 -2.18 -0.76
CA PRO A 230 6.56 -1.41 -0.11
C PRO A 230 5.20 -1.59 -0.81
N GLY A 231 5.14 -2.36 -1.90
CA GLY A 231 3.96 -2.47 -2.75
C GLY A 231 3.94 -1.39 -3.82
N GLY A 232 2.78 -0.74 -4.00
CA GLY A 232 2.55 0.27 -5.02
C GLY A 232 1.14 0.16 -5.60
N LEU A 233 1.01 0.35 -6.92
CA LEU A 233 -0.27 0.35 -7.63
C LEU A 233 -0.98 -1.01 -7.53
N VAL A 234 -2.29 -0.97 -7.30
CA VAL A 234 -3.15 -2.15 -7.18
C VAL A 234 -3.13 -2.92 -8.50
N GLU A 235 -3.39 -2.27 -9.62
CA GLU A 235 -3.49 -2.88 -10.96
C GLU A 235 -2.19 -3.63 -11.34
N ALA A 236 -1.03 -3.04 -11.05
CA ALA A 236 0.26 -3.70 -11.27
C ALA A 236 0.44 -4.94 -10.39
N SER A 237 -0.09 -4.91 -9.16
CA SER A 237 -0.08 -6.04 -8.23
C SER A 237 -1.02 -7.16 -8.68
N ILE A 238 -2.24 -6.82 -9.11
CA ILE A 238 -3.19 -7.76 -9.71
C ILE A 238 -2.59 -8.43 -10.94
N GLY A 239 -1.94 -7.64 -11.82
CA GLY A 239 -1.30 -8.15 -13.02
C GLY A 239 -0.16 -9.13 -12.73
N VAL A 240 0.71 -8.81 -11.76
CA VAL A 240 1.81 -9.71 -11.37
C VAL A 240 1.27 -11.01 -10.75
N ALA A 241 0.20 -10.96 -9.96
CA ALA A 241 -0.47 -12.19 -9.52
C ALA A 241 -1.06 -12.97 -10.72
N ALA A 242 -1.70 -12.27 -11.66
CA ALA A 242 -2.26 -12.83 -12.89
C ALA A 242 -1.20 -13.37 -13.88
N MET A 243 0.11 -13.15 -13.67
CA MET A 243 1.17 -13.85 -14.40
C MET A 243 1.25 -15.35 -14.05
N PHE A 244 0.85 -15.72 -12.83
CA PHE A 244 1.09 -17.06 -12.27
C PHE A 244 -0.19 -17.80 -11.87
N LEU A 245 -1.31 -17.09 -11.71
CA LEU A 245 -2.63 -17.65 -11.38
C LEU A 245 -3.42 -18.08 -12.63
N PRO A 246 -4.41 -18.99 -12.51
CA PRO A 246 -5.36 -19.23 -13.60
C PRO A 246 -6.18 -17.95 -13.93
N PRO A 247 -6.71 -17.80 -15.16
CA PRO A 247 -7.57 -16.68 -15.51
C PRO A 247 -8.82 -16.60 -14.61
N ASP A 248 -9.35 -15.39 -14.44
CA ASP A 248 -10.62 -15.08 -13.73
C ASP A 248 -10.69 -15.42 -12.23
N VAL A 249 -9.68 -16.05 -11.64
CA VAL A 249 -9.66 -16.28 -10.19
C VAL A 249 -9.56 -14.96 -9.41
N VAL A 250 -10.19 -14.89 -8.24
CA VAL A 250 -10.12 -13.71 -7.34
C VAL A 250 -8.69 -13.51 -6.84
N VAL A 251 -8.19 -12.28 -6.88
CA VAL A 251 -6.86 -11.89 -6.40
C VAL A 251 -6.95 -11.09 -5.10
N ALA A 252 -7.92 -10.19 -4.98
CA ALA A 252 -8.22 -9.47 -3.74
C ALA A 252 -9.68 -8.98 -3.72
N THR A 253 -10.27 -8.87 -2.54
CA THR A 253 -11.60 -8.28 -2.35
C THR A 253 -11.49 -7.04 -1.49
N PHE A 254 -11.83 -5.89 -2.06
CA PHE A 254 -11.84 -4.59 -1.40
C PHE A 254 -13.24 -4.36 -0.81
N SER A 255 -13.32 -3.76 0.37
CA SER A 255 -14.57 -3.51 1.09
C SER A 255 -14.47 -2.20 1.87
N GLY A 256 -15.39 -1.29 1.60
CA GLY A 256 -15.50 0.02 2.25
C GLY A 256 -16.96 0.48 2.32
N ARG A 257 -17.18 1.68 2.85
CA ARG A 257 -18.53 2.24 3.08
C ARG A 257 -19.09 3.08 1.93
N ALA A 258 -18.23 3.56 1.04
CA ALA A 258 -18.66 4.38 -0.10
C ALA A 258 -19.19 3.48 -1.25
N PRO A 259 -20.17 3.95 -2.06
CA PRO A 259 -20.82 3.13 -3.10
C PRO A 259 -19.89 2.44 -4.11
N ASN A 260 -18.66 2.95 -4.32
CA ASN A 260 -17.66 2.41 -5.23
C ASN A 260 -16.39 1.89 -4.52
N SER A 261 -16.46 1.62 -3.21
CA SER A 261 -15.32 1.17 -2.40
C SER A 261 -15.31 -0.34 -2.13
N GLY A 262 -16.37 -1.06 -2.53
CA GLY A 262 -16.38 -2.50 -2.65
C GLY A 262 -15.98 -2.92 -4.07
N GLN A 263 -14.94 -3.74 -4.22
CA GLN A 263 -14.51 -4.25 -5.53
C GLN A 263 -13.79 -5.60 -5.40
N VAL A 264 -14.19 -6.58 -6.19
CA VAL A 264 -13.46 -7.84 -6.34
C VAL A 264 -12.54 -7.70 -7.54
N TYR A 265 -11.22 -7.78 -7.31
CA TYR A 265 -10.22 -7.85 -8.37
C TYR A 265 -9.92 -9.30 -8.72
N ARG A 266 -9.83 -9.60 -10.01
CA ARG A 266 -9.58 -10.94 -10.56
C ARG A 266 -8.34 -10.97 -11.44
N ALA A 267 -7.89 -12.18 -11.77
CA ALA A 267 -6.82 -12.43 -12.75
C ALA A 267 -7.35 -12.23 -14.19
N THR A 268 -7.84 -11.02 -14.51
CA THR A 268 -8.46 -10.63 -15.77
C THR A 268 -7.84 -9.33 -16.30
N ARG A 269 -7.73 -9.21 -17.62
CA ARG A 269 -7.12 -8.04 -18.26
C ARG A 269 -7.80 -6.71 -17.89
N SER A 270 -9.11 -6.70 -17.68
CA SER A 270 -9.87 -5.52 -17.21
C SER A 270 -9.33 -4.95 -15.90
N ASP A 271 -8.81 -5.81 -15.03
CA ASP A 271 -8.52 -5.49 -13.63
C ASP A 271 -7.04 -5.08 -13.43
N TYR A 272 -6.16 -5.47 -14.35
CA TYR A 272 -4.74 -5.08 -14.35
C TYR A 272 -4.28 -4.21 -15.53
N ALA A 273 -5.06 -4.11 -16.62
CA ALA A 273 -4.72 -3.34 -17.81
C ALA A 273 -5.94 -2.56 -18.33
N ARG A 274 -6.20 -1.40 -17.72
CA ARG A 274 -7.35 -0.52 -18.04
C ARG A 274 -7.28 0.19 -19.41
N SER A 275 -6.18 0.08 -20.14
CA SER A 275 -5.97 0.75 -21.43
C SER A 275 -6.18 -0.21 -22.61
N ALA A 276 -6.63 0.33 -23.75
CA ALA A 276 -6.92 -0.44 -24.97
C ALA A 276 -5.66 -0.98 -25.70
N GLY A 277 -4.48 -0.93 -25.08
CA GLY A 277 -3.23 -1.45 -25.64
C GLY A 277 -3.15 -2.98 -25.60
N VAL A 278 -2.11 -3.54 -26.24
CA VAL A 278 -1.82 -5.00 -26.22
C VAL A 278 -1.75 -5.50 -24.78
N ASP A 279 -2.35 -6.65 -24.51
CA ASP A 279 -2.28 -7.30 -23.19
C ASP A 279 -0.81 -7.60 -22.84
N PRO A 280 -0.26 -7.05 -21.74
CA PRO A 280 1.11 -7.32 -21.33
C PRO A 280 1.42 -8.81 -21.15
N LEU A 281 0.40 -9.64 -20.88
CA LEU A 281 0.54 -11.08 -20.62
C LEU A 281 0.29 -11.97 -21.85
N ALA A 282 -0.09 -11.42 -23.00
CA ALA A 282 -0.40 -12.20 -24.21
C ALA A 282 0.74 -13.15 -24.64
N ASP A 283 1.99 -12.65 -24.60
CA ASP A 283 3.19 -13.40 -24.99
C ASP A 283 3.93 -14.04 -23.80
N PHE A 284 3.29 -14.16 -22.64
CA PHE A 284 3.92 -14.77 -21.47
C PHE A 284 4.09 -16.29 -21.69
N PRO A 285 5.27 -16.90 -21.43
CA PRO A 285 5.47 -18.32 -21.70
C PRO A 285 4.57 -19.20 -20.83
N ASN A 286 3.63 -19.93 -21.44
CA ASN A 286 2.70 -20.81 -20.73
C ASN A 286 3.41 -21.89 -19.89
N GLN A 287 4.57 -22.37 -20.34
CA GLN A 287 5.41 -23.27 -19.56
C GLN A 287 5.94 -22.61 -18.28
N ALA A 288 6.35 -21.33 -18.35
CA ALA A 288 6.83 -20.58 -17.19
C ALA A 288 5.73 -20.33 -16.15
N ARG A 289 4.47 -20.18 -16.58
CA ARG A 289 3.29 -20.04 -15.70
C ARG A 289 3.07 -21.27 -14.81
N ALA A 290 3.43 -22.47 -15.28
CA ALA A 290 3.18 -23.74 -14.59
C ALA A 290 4.35 -24.28 -13.74
N LEU A 291 5.51 -23.62 -13.72
CA LEU A 291 6.69 -24.12 -12.99
C LEU A 291 6.46 -24.18 -11.47
N PRO A 292 7.09 -25.13 -10.75
CA PRO A 292 7.28 -25.05 -9.30
C PRO A 292 7.76 -23.65 -8.89
N MET A 293 7.11 -23.03 -7.91
CA MET A 293 7.46 -21.69 -7.46
C MET A 293 7.40 -21.51 -5.94
N ALA A 294 8.27 -20.64 -5.45
CA ALA A 294 8.27 -20.13 -4.10
C ALA A 294 8.17 -18.60 -4.11
N VAL A 295 7.61 -17.99 -3.06
CA VAL A 295 7.61 -16.54 -2.87
C VAL A 295 8.38 -16.21 -1.60
N LEU A 296 9.29 -15.23 -1.65
CA LEU A 296 10.04 -14.76 -0.49
C LEU A 296 9.44 -13.45 0.01
N VAL A 297 9.21 -13.36 1.32
CA VAL A 297 8.61 -12.19 1.98
C VAL A 297 9.28 -11.89 3.33
N ASP A 298 9.19 -10.64 3.77
CA ASP A 298 9.67 -10.18 5.07
C ASP A 298 8.72 -9.15 5.70
N GLU A 299 9.04 -8.69 6.91
CA GLU A 299 8.28 -7.66 7.62
C GLU A 299 8.16 -6.30 6.89
N ALA A 300 8.98 -6.05 5.86
CA ALA A 300 8.94 -4.82 5.07
C ALA A 300 8.05 -4.95 3.81
N THR A 301 7.84 -6.18 3.29
CA THR A 301 6.82 -6.50 2.28
C THR A 301 5.46 -5.93 2.69
N SER A 302 4.87 -5.05 1.88
CA SER A 302 3.59 -4.40 2.20
C SER A 302 2.66 -4.14 1.02
N ALA A 303 1.37 -3.90 1.32
CA ALA A 303 0.35 -3.41 0.39
C ALA A 303 0.25 -4.25 -0.90
N GLY A 304 0.57 -3.68 -2.06
CA GLY A 304 0.53 -4.41 -3.34
C GLY A 304 1.36 -5.69 -3.36
N ALA A 305 2.49 -5.72 -2.65
CA ALA A 305 3.31 -6.93 -2.53
C ALA A 305 2.61 -8.02 -1.70
N GLU A 306 1.83 -7.62 -0.69
CA GLU A 306 1.01 -8.53 0.13
C GLU A 306 -0.17 -9.08 -0.67
N ILE A 307 -0.77 -8.31 -1.59
CA ILE A 307 -1.80 -8.81 -2.50
C ILE A 307 -1.26 -9.99 -3.32
N VAL A 308 -0.06 -9.85 -3.91
CA VAL A 308 0.58 -10.92 -4.69
C VAL A 308 0.89 -12.14 -3.81
N ALA A 309 1.51 -11.93 -2.64
CA ALA A 309 1.84 -13.02 -1.73
C ALA A 309 0.60 -13.78 -1.22
N ALA A 310 -0.45 -13.05 -0.83
CA ALA A 310 -1.71 -13.62 -0.36
C ALA A 310 -2.44 -14.40 -1.46
N ALA A 311 -2.53 -13.85 -2.67
CA ALA A 311 -3.22 -14.51 -3.77
C ALA A 311 -2.49 -15.79 -4.23
N LEU A 312 -1.16 -15.77 -4.32
CA LEU A 312 -0.37 -16.97 -4.68
C LEU A 312 -0.42 -18.04 -3.57
N LYS A 313 -0.52 -17.64 -2.30
CA LYS A 313 -0.70 -18.55 -1.16
C LYS A 313 -2.08 -19.20 -1.16
N ASP A 314 -3.14 -18.40 -1.25
CA ASP A 314 -4.52 -18.87 -1.07
C ASP A 314 -4.97 -19.79 -2.22
N HIS A 315 -4.53 -19.51 -3.45
CA HIS A 315 -4.71 -20.41 -4.60
C HIS A 315 -3.78 -21.62 -4.60
N LYS A 316 -2.97 -21.81 -3.55
CA LYS A 316 -1.96 -22.88 -3.42
C LYS A 316 -0.96 -22.91 -4.59
N ARG A 317 -0.75 -21.76 -5.24
CA ARG A 317 0.16 -21.62 -6.39
C ARG A 317 1.62 -21.60 -5.95
N ALA A 318 1.91 -21.10 -4.76
CA ALA A 318 3.26 -21.03 -4.21
C ALA A 318 3.28 -21.24 -2.69
N ALA A 319 4.36 -21.83 -2.18
CA ALA A 319 4.68 -21.75 -0.77
C ALA A 319 5.38 -20.40 -0.48
N ILE A 320 5.00 -19.76 0.64
CA ILE A 320 5.55 -18.48 1.08
C ILE A 320 6.66 -18.74 2.09
N PHE A 321 7.85 -18.18 1.87
CA PHE A 321 9.05 -18.34 2.71
C PHE A 321 9.46 -17.01 3.34
N GLY A 322 9.94 -17.06 4.58
CA GLY A 322 10.49 -15.89 5.26
C GLY A 322 9.72 -15.53 6.53
N ARG A 323 9.30 -14.26 6.65
CA ARG A 323 8.70 -13.70 7.88
C ARG A 323 7.35 -13.05 7.55
N THR A 324 6.45 -12.95 8.53
CA THR A 324 5.12 -12.34 8.32
C THR A 324 5.25 -10.91 7.79
N THR A 325 4.46 -10.59 6.78
CA THR A 325 4.49 -9.28 6.11
C THR A 325 3.87 -8.17 6.97
N TYR A 326 3.98 -6.92 6.51
CA TYR A 326 3.68 -5.75 7.33
C TYR A 326 2.21 -5.59 7.80
N GLY A 327 1.24 -5.99 6.98
CA GLY A 327 -0.20 -5.86 7.23
C GLY A 327 -0.83 -4.54 6.77
N ARG A 328 -0.45 -3.98 5.62
CA ARG A 328 -1.05 -2.74 5.08
C ARG A 328 -2.14 -3.04 4.05
N ALA A 329 -3.34 -3.35 4.55
CA ALA A 329 -4.51 -3.55 3.70
C ALA A 329 -5.47 -2.35 3.61
N SER A 330 -5.13 -1.21 4.22
CA SER A 330 -5.84 0.06 4.15
C SER A 330 -5.73 0.70 2.75
N ILE A 331 -6.86 1.03 2.14
CA ILE A 331 -6.95 1.83 0.91
C ILE A 331 -7.23 3.28 1.29
N GLN A 332 -6.33 4.18 0.92
CA GLN A 332 -6.43 5.60 1.25
C GLN A 332 -7.11 6.37 0.10
N THR A 333 -8.07 7.22 0.43
CA THR A 333 -8.69 8.17 -0.50
C THR A 333 -8.36 9.59 -0.07
N VAL A 334 -8.05 10.44 -1.05
CA VAL A 334 -7.93 11.89 -0.84
C VAL A 334 -9.20 12.54 -1.38
N THR A 335 -9.94 13.24 -0.53
CA THR A 335 -11.16 13.96 -0.88
C THR A 335 -10.92 15.45 -0.69
N GLN A 336 -11.11 16.22 -1.77
CA GLN A 336 -11.06 17.68 -1.71
C GLN A 336 -12.25 18.21 -0.91
N LEU A 337 -11.99 19.18 -0.04
CA LEU A 337 -13.00 19.97 0.65
C LEU A 337 -13.07 21.34 -0.05
N PRO A 338 -14.18 21.69 -0.72
CA PRO A 338 -14.33 22.99 -1.38
C PRO A 338 -13.93 24.13 -0.46
N ASP A 339 -13.06 25.01 -0.95
CA ASP A 339 -12.47 26.17 -0.25
C ASP A 339 -11.67 25.89 1.03
N ALA A 340 -11.69 24.66 1.55
CA ALA A 340 -11.02 24.25 2.80
C ALA A 340 -9.78 23.36 2.59
N GLY A 341 -9.49 22.88 1.38
CA GLY A 341 -8.30 22.07 1.08
C GLY A 341 -8.64 20.62 0.81
N ALA A 342 -8.06 19.66 1.54
CA ALA A 342 -8.36 18.25 1.36
C ALA A 342 -8.17 17.41 2.64
N ILE A 343 -8.82 16.26 2.69
CA ILE A 343 -8.59 15.21 3.69
C ILE A 343 -8.10 13.93 3.03
N LYS A 344 -7.25 13.18 3.71
CA LYS A 344 -6.89 11.80 3.36
C LYS A 344 -7.30 10.87 4.49
N TYR A 345 -7.91 9.75 4.15
CA TYR A 345 -8.42 8.76 5.12
C TYR A 345 -8.52 7.38 4.48
N THR A 346 -8.62 6.35 5.31
CA THR A 346 -8.88 4.98 4.89
C THR A 346 -10.35 4.82 4.49
N SER A 347 -10.59 4.56 3.20
CA SER A 347 -11.93 4.43 2.63
C SER A 347 -12.39 2.98 2.48
N ALA A 348 -11.45 2.05 2.39
CA ALA A 348 -11.68 0.61 2.32
C ALA A 348 -10.53 -0.18 2.93
N TYR A 349 -10.79 -1.45 3.24
CA TYR A 349 -9.76 -2.47 3.48
C TYR A 349 -9.86 -3.55 2.41
N TRP A 350 -8.78 -4.31 2.19
CA TRP A 350 -8.83 -5.51 1.35
C TRP A 350 -8.57 -6.81 2.13
N THR A 351 -9.19 -7.88 1.66
CA THR A 351 -9.00 -9.26 2.14
C THR A 351 -8.46 -10.15 1.03
N SER A 352 -7.76 -11.22 1.43
CA SER A 352 -7.20 -12.19 0.50
C SER A 352 -8.29 -13.05 -0.17
N PRO A 353 -7.98 -13.85 -1.22
CA PRO A 353 -8.98 -14.69 -1.89
C PRO A 353 -9.70 -15.70 -0.98
N ALA A 354 -9.05 -16.19 0.09
CA ALA A 354 -9.67 -17.03 1.11
C ALA A 354 -10.42 -16.23 2.21
N GLY A 355 -10.55 -14.91 2.06
CA GLY A 355 -11.26 -14.03 2.99
C GLY A 355 -10.44 -13.58 4.21
N ASN A 356 -9.13 -13.85 4.25
CA ASN A 356 -8.31 -13.50 5.42
C ASN A 356 -8.17 -11.97 5.55
N GLN A 357 -8.29 -11.47 6.78
CA GLN A 357 -7.96 -10.10 7.13
C GLN A 357 -6.44 -9.91 7.09
N ILE A 358 -5.97 -8.99 6.25
CA ILE A 358 -4.54 -8.66 6.13
C ILE A 358 -4.16 -7.41 6.93
N HIS A 359 -5.09 -6.47 7.16
CA HIS A 359 -4.76 -5.24 7.90
C HIS A 359 -4.38 -5.53 9.36
N GLY A 360 -3.21 -5.07 9.78
CA GLY A 360 -2.63 -5.29 11.11
C GLY A 360 -2.05 -6.69 11.34
N VAL A 361 -2.26 -7.64 10.43
CA VAL A 361 -1.90 -9.06 10.59
C VAL A 361 -0.80 -9.49 9.62
N GLY A 362 -0.89 -9.05 8.36
CA GLY A 362 0.00 -9.48 7.28
C GLY A 362 -0.28 -10.90 6.77
N VAL A 363 0.51 -11.31 5.79
CA VAL A 363 0.54 -12.64 5.18
C VAL A 363 1.56 -13.47 5.96
N ALA A 364 1.08 -14.40 6.79
CA ALA A 364 1.96 -15.35 7.46
C ALA A 364 2.64 -16.29 6.43
N PRO A 365 3.94 -16.60 6.55
CA PRO A 365 4.64 -17.51 5.66
C PRO A 365 4.12 -18.95 5.82
N THR A 366 4.23 -19.75 4.76
CA THR A 366 4.04 -21.22 4.80
C THR A 366 5.24 -21.89 5.47
N VAL A 367 6.45 -21.37 5.22
CA VAL A 367 7.71 -21.83 5.81
C VAL A 367 8.38 -20.63 6.48
N ALA A 368 8.22 -20.55 7.81
CA ALA A 368 8.79 -19.48 8.61
C ALA A 368 10.32 -19.62 8.73
N ILE A 369 11.06 -18.56 8.41
CA ILE A 369 12.51 -18.46 8.57
C ILE A 369 12.78 -17.38 9.61
N ALA A 370 13.33 -17.75 10.77
CA ALA A 370 13.54 -16.80 11.87
C ALA A 370 14.62 -15.75 11.55
N SER A 371 15.65 -16.14 10.79
CA SER A 371 16.76 -15.27 10.40
C SER A 371 16.28 -14.09 9.56
N ARG A 372 16.87 -12.91 9.79
CA ARG A 372 16.73 -11.74 8.92
C ARG A 372 17.79 -11.69 7.81
N ASP A 373 18.71 -12.65 7.78
CA ASP A 373 19.58 -12.85 6.63
C ASP A 373 18.75 -13.27 5.41
N ARG A 374 18.86 -12.48 4.33
CA ARG A 374 18.19 -12.78 3.06
C ARG A 374 18.69 -14.11 2.50
N GLU A 375 19.95 -14.45 2.68
CA GLU A 375 20.53 -15.64 2.05
C GLU A 375 19.95 -16.94 2.64
N ALA A 376 19.80 -17.03 3.97
CA ALA A 376 19.13 -18.15 4.62
C ALA A 376 17.72 -18.44 4.06
N THR A 377 16.92 -17.40 3.81
CA THR A 377 15.57 -17.56 3.22
C THR A 377 15.63 -17.96 1.75
N SER A 378 16.59 -17.41 0.98
CA SER A 378 16.82 -17.80 -0.42
C SER A 378 17.21 -19.28 -0.53
N GLN A 379 18.14 -19.74 0.31
CA GLN A 379 18.62 -21.13 0.33
C GLN A 379 17.53 -22.12 0.72
N ALA A 380 16.68 -21.79 1.70
CA ALA A 380 15.54 -22.62 2.08
C ALA A 380 14.57 -22.83 0.92
N ALA A 381 14.26 -21.77 0.15
CA ALA A 381 13.41 -21.86 -1.03
C ALA A 381 14.07 -22.60 -2.20
N VAL A 382 15.37 -22.38 -2.45
CA VAL A 382 16.14 -23.14 -3.46
C VAL A 382 16.12 -24.63 -3.13
N LYS A 383 16.41 -25.02 -1.88
CA LYS A 383 16.37 -26.42 -1.45
C LYS A 383 14.98 -27.02 -1.67
N ALA A 384 13.93 -26.36 -1.18
CA ALA A 384 12.56 -26.86 -1.31
C ALA A 384 12.10 -27.04 -2.78
N LEU A 385 12.62 -26.24 -3.72
CA LEU A 385 12.32 -26.36 -5.16
C LEU A 385 13.20 -27.38 -5.89
N LEU A 386 14.36 -27.75 -5.34
CA LEU A 386 15.19 -28.85 -5.83
C LEU A 386 14.68 -30.20 -5.32
N ASP A 387 14.21 -30.28 -4.06
CA ASP A 387 13.61 -31.48 -3.47
C ASP A 387 12.28 -31.90 -4.15
N GLN A 388 11.73 -31.08 -5.07
CA GLN A 388 10.50 -31.32 -5.83
C GLN A 388 10.74 -31.75 -7.29
N GLN A 389 12.00 -31.90 -7.72
CA GLN A 389 12.41 -32.24 -9.10
C GLN A 389 12.94 -33.67 -9.21
#